data_AF-A0AAJ0EXS3-F1
#
_entry.id   AF-A0AAJ0EXS3-F1
#
_cell.length_a   1.000
_cell.length_b   1.000
_cell.length_c   1.000
_cell.angle_alpha   90.00
_cell.angle_beta   90.00
_cell.angle_gamma   90.00
#
_symmetry.space_group_name_H-M   'P 1'
#
loop_
_entity.id
_entity.type
_entity.pdbx_description
1 polymer ?
#
loop_
_entity_poly.entity_id
_entity_poly.type
_entity_poly.pdbx_seq_one_letter_code
_entity_poly.pdbx_strand_id
1 'polypeptide(L)'
;MAVSVQAGGQCADRTASGDAITGFRFSPGCNTWQWYSRDKGTTITLNPDCQLRQAWPNPTAVSYVCIRNKSGGNKCFAAPTQNDQNFCGIPADWCNNIENMWGWA
;
A
#
# COMPACT_ATOMS: atom_id res chain seq x y z
N MET A 1 23.35 9.53 7.39
CA MET A 1 22.32 9.50 8.45
C MET A 1 21.69 8.12 8.41
N ALA A 2 21.82 7.34 9.48
CA ALA A 2 21.36 5.95 9.51
C ALA A 2 19.83 5.92 9.47
N VAL A 3 19.28 5.33 8.41
CA VAL A 3 17.85 5.04 8.30
C VAL A 3 17.55 3.90 9.27
N SER A 4 16.84 4.21 10.33
CA SER A 4 16.34 3.25 11.32
C SER A 4 15.51 2.18 10.62
N VAL A 5 15.98 0.94 10.67
CA VAL A 5 15.27 -0.25 10.19
C VAL A 5 14.14 -0.52 11.19
N GLN A 6 13.00 0.14 10.97
CA GLN A 6 11.78 -0.18 11.70
C GLN A 6 11.33 -1.58 11.27
N ALA A 7 10.78 -2.36 12.20
CA ALA A 7 10.05 -3.59 11.89
C ALA A 7 9.08 -3.34 10.71
N GLY A 8 8.83 -4.32 9.86
CA GLY A 8 8.05 -4.16 8.62
C GLY A 8 8.85 -3.79 7.36
N GLY A 9 10.09 -3.31 7.49
CA GLY A 9 11.02 -3.12 6.35
C GLY A 9 10.45 -2.30 5.18
N GLN A 10 11.07 -2.40 4.00
CA GLN A 10 10.45 -1.92 2.76
C GLN A 10 9.63 -3.04 2.13
N CYS A 11 8.47 -2.69 1.56
CA CYS A 11 7.67 -3.64 0.80
C CYS A 11 8.47 -4.14 -0.41
N ALA A 12 8.53 -5.46 -0.60
CA ALA A 12 9.25 -6.06 -1.72
C ALA A 12 8.60 -5.70 -3.06
N ASP A 13 9.39 -5.56 -4.11
CA ASP A 13 8.89 -5.30 -5.46
C ASP A 13 8.09 -6.49 -5.99
N ARG A 14 7.00 -6.21 -6.70
CA ARG A 14 6.14 -7.21 -7.35
C ARG A 14 5.81 -6.80 -8.77
N THR A 15 5.34 -7.77 -9.55
CA THR A 15 4.73 -7.54 -10.86
C THR A 15 3.26 -7.94 -10.76
N ALA A 16 2.37 -7.11 -11.28
CA ALA A 16 0.95 -7.46 -11.34
C ALA A 16 0.67 -8.47 -12.44
N SER A 17 -0.25 -9.38 -12.15
CA SER A 17 -0.82 -10.30 -13.13
C SER A 17 -2.31 -10.47 -12.88
N GLY A 18 -3.11 -10.40 -13.94
CA GLY A 18 -4.57 -10.48 -13.86
C GLY A 18 -5.21 -9.17 -13.38
N ASP A 19 -6.47 -9.27 -12.99
CA ASP A 19 -7.29 -8.11 -12.63
C ASP A 19 -7.18 -7.75 -11.15
N ALA A 20 -7.21 -6.44 -10.86
CA ALA A 20 -7.23 -5.95 -9.50
C ALA A 20 -8.52 -6.38 -8.78
N ILE A 21 -8.39 -6.83 -7.54
CA ILE A 21 -9.52 -7.22 -6.69
C ILE A 21 -10.11 -6.04 -5.92
N THR A 22 -9.35 -4.95 -5.78
CA THR A 22 -9.77 -3.76 -5.05
C THR A 22 -9.13 -2.50 -5.61
N GLY A 23 -9.89 -1.41 -5.65
CA GLY A 23 -9.34 -0.06 -5.85
C GLY A 23 -9.11 0.64 -4.52
N PHE A 24 -8.38 1.76 -4.53
CA PHE A 24 -8.24 2.60 -3.34
C PHE A 24 -9.00 3.92 -3.48
N ARG A 25 -9.46 4.45 -2.35
CA ARG A 25 -10.02 5.81 -2.23
C ARG A 25 -9.07 6.68 -1.42
N PHE A 26 -8.92 7.92 -1.86
CA PHE A 26 -8.20 8.95 -1.13
C PHE A 26 -9.14 9.62 -0.12
N SER A 27 -8.71 9.70 1.13
CA SER A 27 -9.36 10.47 2.21
C SER A 27 -8.45 11.61 2.64
N PRO A 28 -8.80 12.89 2.37
CA PRO A 28 -8.09 14.03 2.94
C PRO A 28 -8.50 14.25 4.40
N GLY A 29 -7.54 14.61 5.25
CA GLY A 29 -7.78 15.09 6.61
C GLY A 29 -7.08 16.44 6.85
N CYS A 30 -7.43 17.13 7.96
CA CYS A 30 -6.98 18.50 8.26
C CYS A 30 -5.46 18.73 8.39
N ASN A 31 -4.61 17.71 8.21
CA ASN A 31 -3.13 17.77 8.03
C ASN A 31 -2.59 16.36 7.73
N THR A 32 -3.39 15.52 7.09
CA THR A 32 -3.08 14.10 6.90
C THR A 32 -3.81 13.61 5.65
N TRP A 33 -3.45 12.43 5.19
CA TRP A 33 -4.16 11.77 4.11
C TRP A 33 -4.13 10.27 4.34
N GLN A 34 -5.07 9.56 3.74
CA GLN A 34 -5.04 8.11 3.73
C GLN A 34 -5.57 7.59 2.41
N TRP A 35 -4.86 6.63 1.82
CA TRP A 35 -5.43 5.76 0.79
C TRP A 35 -5.94 4.50 1.47
N TYR A 36 -7.20 4.15 1.27
CA TYR A 36 -7.80 2.95 1.85
C TYR A 36 -8.49 2.12 0.78
N SER A 37 -8.41 0.80 0.90
CA SER A 37 -9.11 -0.12 0.01
C SER A 37 -10.62 0.15 0.03
N ARG A 38 -11.22 0.16 -1.16
CA ARG A 38 -12.63 0.49 -1.37
C ARG A 38 -13.53 -0.72 -1.15
N ASP A 39 -13.07 -1.90 -1.57
CA ASP A 39 -13.91 -3.07 -1.71
C ASP A 39 -13.95 -3.90 -0.41
N LYS A 40 -15.16 -4.39 -0.07
CA LYS A 40 -15.42 -5.07 1.21
C LYS A 40 -14.55 -6.31 1.35
N GLY A 41 -14.01 -6.51 2.56
CA GLY A 41 -13.20 -7.67 2.88
C GLY A 41 -11.72 -7.54 2.52
N THR A 42 -11.34 -6.47 1.80
CA THR A 42 -9.95 -6.02 1.69
C THR A 42 -9.74 -4.87 2.66
N THR A 43 -8.90 -5.03 3.68
CA THR A 43 -8.58 -4.00 4.69
C THR A 43 -7.10 -3.69 4.60
N ILE A 44 -6.77 -2.77 3.70
CA ILE A 44 -5.40 -2.31 3.48
C ILE A 44 -5.39 -0.80 3.31
N THR A 45 -4.41 -0.14 3.93
CA THR A 45 -4.27 1.32 3.92
C THR A 45 -2.84 1.74 3.65
N LEU A 46 -2.67 2.91 3.04
CA LEU A 46 -1.41 3.62 2.95
C LEU A 46 -1.58 4.98 3.59
N ASN A 47 -0.66 5.30 4.50
CA ASN A 47 -0.71 6.47 5.36
C ASN A 47 0.45 7.45 5.04
N PRO A 48 0.46 8.68 5.60
CA PRO A 48 1.48 9.69 5.30
C PRO A 48 2.88 9.36 5.83
N ASP A 49 2.99 8.37 6.71
CA ASP A 49 4.25 7.76 7.15
C ASP A 49 4.83 6.81 6.08
N CYS A 50 4.21 6.75 4.90
CA CYS A 50 4.55 5.84 3.81
C CYS A 50 4.51 4.36 4.19
N GLN A 51 3.73 4.01 5.22
CA GLN A 51 3.52 2.63 5.61
C GLN A 51 2.24 2.10 4.97
N LEU A 52 2.40 1.04 4.17
CA LEU A 52 1.31 0.17 3.76
C LEU A 52 0.97 -0.74 4.93
N ARG A 53 -0.30 -0.84 5.30
CA ARG A 53 -0.77 -1.58 6.47
C ARG A 53 -1.96 -2.46 6.08
N GLN A 54 -1.90 -3.75 6.38
CA GLN A 54 -2.99 -4.68 6.10
C GLN A 54 -3.57 -5.21 7.41
N ALA A 55 -4.78 -4.81 7.76
CA ALA A 55 -5.41 -5.26 9.00
C ALA A 55 -6.10 -6.62 8.85
N TRP A 56 -6.15 -7.37 9.95
CA TRP A 56 -6.87 -8.64 10.05
C TRP A 56 -8.02 -8.50 11.06
N PRO A 57 -9.14 -9.23 10.89
CA PRO A 57 -9.41 -10.23 9.86
C PRO A 57 -9.69 -9.62 8.46
N ASN A 58 -9.15 -10.24 7.41
CA ASN A 58 -9.45 -9.92 6.01
C ASN A 58 -10.05 -11.15 5.31
N PRO A 59 -11.34 -11.13 4.96
CA PRO A 59 -11.96 -12.15 4.10
C PRO A 59 -11.21 -12.33 2.77
N THR A 60 -10.67 -11.24 2.23
CA THR A 60 -9.87 -11.25 1.00
C THR A 60 -8.57 -10.50 1.27
N ALA A 61 -7.50 -11.25 1.52
CA ALA A 61 -6.17 -10.66 1.69
C ALA A 61 -5.66 -10.10 0.36
N VAL A 62 -5.08 -8.92 0.41
CA VAL A 62 -4.35 -8.33 -0.71
C VAL A 62 -2.91 -8.85 -0.62
N SER A 63 -2.38 -9.42 -1.70
CA SER A 63 -0.99 -9.89 -1.78
C SER A 63 -0.03 -8.83 -2.30
N TYR A 64 -0.51 -7.90 -3.12
CA TYR A 64 0.30 -6.78 -3.60
C TYR A 64 -0.57 -5.59 -4.03
N VAL A 65 0.04 -4.40 -3.95
CA VAL A 65 -0.57 -3.12 -4.32
C VAL A 65 0.28 -2.47 -5.39
N CYS A 66 -0.35 -2.02 -6.47
CA CYS A 66 0.31 -1.22 -7.49
C CYS A 66 -0.08 0.24 -7.34
N ILE A 67 0.95 1.09 -7.39
CA ILE A 67 0.84 2.54 -7.33
C ILE A 67 1.13 3.07 -8.72
N ARG A 68 0.19 3.87 -9.25
CA ARG A 68 0.45 4.78 -10.35
C ARG A 68 0.85 6.12 -9.77
N ASN A 69 2.03 6.62 -10.15
CA ASN A 69 2.47 7.94 -9.72
C ASN A 69 1.99 9.03 -10.71
N LYS A 70 1.95 10.27 -10.25
CA LYS A 70 1.54 11.44 -11.05
C LYS A 70 2.50 11.76 -12.20
N SER A 71 3.71 11.20 -12.19
CA SER A 71 4.67 11.31 -13.29
C SER A 71 4.52 10.23 -14.36
N GLY A 72 3.52 9.36 -14.26
CA GLY A 72 3.17 8.36 -15.28
C GLY A 72 3.83 6.98 -15.11
N GLY A 73 4.60 6.77 -14.04
CA GLY A 73 5.16 5.48 -13.68
C GLY A 73 4.17 4.58 -12.94
N ASN A 74 4.34 3.26 -13.10
CA ASN A 74 3.62 2.23 -12.35
C ASN A 74 4.60 1.31 -11.65
N LYS A 75 4.38 1.02 -10.37
CA LYS A 75 5.19 0.06 -9.61
C LYS A 75 4.32 -0.68 -8.59
N CYS A 76 4.59 -1.98 -8.42
CA CYS A 76 3.86 -2.81 -7.48
C CYS A 76 4.75 -3.25 -6.32
N PHE A 77 4.13 -3.34 -5.15
CA PHE A 77 4.75 -3.66 -3.89
C PHE A 77 3.97 -4.79 -3.22
N ALA A 78 4.66 -5.77 -2.64
CA ALA A 78 4.05 -6.80 -1.83
C ALA A 78 3.29 -6.15 -0.67
N ALA A 79 2.05 -6.58 -0.46
CA ALA A 79 1.28 -6.16 0.69
C ALA A 79 1.82 -6.89 1.93
N PRO A 80 1.84 -6.22 3.09
CA PRO A 80 2.39 -6.81 4.30
C PRO A 80 1.48 -7.93 4.81
N THR A 81 2.11 -8.96 5.35
CA THR A 81 1.47 -10.12 5.97
C THR A 81 1.60 -10.08 7.49
N GLN A 82 1.06 -11.08 8.18
CA GLN A 82 1.25 -11.23 9.62
C GLN A 82 2.73 -11.41 10.02
N ASN A 83 3.56 -11.98 9.14
CA ASN A 83 5.01 -12.11 9.35
C ASN A 83 5.72 -10.75 9.35
N ASP A 84 5.16 -9.78 8.62
CA ASP A 84 5.65 -8.40 8.54
C ASP A 84 5.04 -7.52 9.64
N GLN A 85 4.44 -8.11 10.67
CA GLN A 85 3.66 -7.41 11.69
C GLN A 85 2.54 -6.54 11.10
N ASN A 86 2.03 -6.93 9.92
CA ASN A 86 0.96 -6.26 9.18
C ASN A 86 1.30 -4.90 8.57
N PHE A 87 2.59 -4.52 8.48
CA PHE A 87 2.98 -3.29 7.77
C PHE A 87 4.32 -3.40 7.05
N CYS A 88 4.48 -2.59 6.00
CA CYS A 88 5.76 -2.41 5.29
C CYS A 88 5.84 -1.00 4.68
N GLY A 89 7.06 -0.52 4.42
CA GLY A 89 7.32 0.82 3.89
C GLY A 89 7.31 0.89 2.37
N ILE A 90 6.62 1.89 1.83
CA ILE A 90 6.70 2.30 0.42
C ILE A 90 7.78 3.38 0.29
N PRO A 91 8.64 3.33 -0.74
CA PRO A 91 9.59 4.40 -1.02
C PRO A 91 8.93 5.78 -1.12
N ALA A 92 9.55 6.81 -0.53
CA ALA A 92 8.97 8.15 -0.40
C ALA A 92 8.67 8.83 -1.74
N ASP A 93 9.44 8.52 -2.79
CA ASP A 93 9.25 8.99 -4.16
C ASP A 93 7.93 8.50 -4.77
N TRP A 94 7.51 7.28 -4.42
CA TRP A 94 6.22 6.70 -4.82
C TRP A 94 5.07 7.15 -3.92
N CYS A 95 5.27 7.08 -2.60
CA CYS A 95 4.27 7.41 -1.59
C CYS A 95 3.75 8.86 -1.67
N ASN A 96 4.63 9.83 -1.97
CA ASN A 96 4.24 11.25 -2.00
C ASN A 96 3.67 11.73 -3.35
N ASN A 97 3.71 10.88 -4.39
CA ASN A 97 3.30 11.24 -5.74
C ASN A 97 2.21 10.32 -6.30
N ILE A 98 1.34 9.80 -5.45
CA ILE A 98 0.30 8.86 -5.86
C ILE A 98 -0.77 9.56 -6.70
N GLU A 99 -1.01 9.03 -7.89
CA GLU A 99 -2.17 9.38 -8.72
C GLU A 99 -3.33 8.42 -8.46
N ASN A 100 -3.04 7.11 -8.40
CA ASN A 100 -4.03 6.08 -8.09
C ASN A 100 -3.37 4.79 -7.59
N MET A 101 -4.14 3.93 -6.93
CA MET A 101 -3.68 2.64 -6.41
C MET A 101 -4.72 1.54 -6.59
N TRP A 102 -4.23 0.31 -6.76
CA TRP A 102 -5.04 -0.90 -6.87
C TRP A 102 -4.38 -2.05 -6.14
N GLY A 103 -5.18 -3.02 -5.68
CA GLY A 103 -4.71 -4.21 -4.97
C GLY A 103 -5.13 -5.50 -5.67
N TRP A 104 -4.27 -6.51 -5.59
CA TRP A 104 -4.46 -7.86 -6.13
C TRP A 104 -4.34 -8.92 -5.03
N ALA A 105 -4.95 -10.09 -5.27
CA ALA A 105 -4.79 -11.28 -4.44
C ALA A 105 -3.46 -12.00 -4.70
#